data_AF-T0YTF6-F1
#
_entry.id   AF-T0YTF6-F1
#
_cell.length_a   1.000
_cell.length_b   1.000
_cell.length_c   1.000
_cell.angle_alpha   90.00
_cell.angle_beta   90.00
_cell.angle_gamma   90.00
#
_symmetry.space_group_name_H-M   'P 1'
#
loop_
_entity.id
_entity.type
_entity.pdbx_description
1 polymer ?
#
loop_
_entity_poly.entity_id
_entity_poly.type
_entity_poly.pdbx_seq_one_letter_code
_entity_poly.pdbx_strand_id
1 'polypeptide(L)'
;MNDMSSKIEKAKIGRPAAINEDTVRKLEASLASGYGVSSACHFSGVSRSTYYEHLAMDKDFSDKMRMAEEWCTFRARQVILQAIDNGDIKAAQWWLERKSKFEFGSNKA
;
A
#
# COMPACT_ATOMS: atom_id res chain seq x y z
N MET A 1 -13.46 -18.32 -48.06
CA MET A 1 -14.04 -17.06 -47.57
C MET A 1 -14.97 -17.39 -46.42
N ASN A 2 -14.62 -16.98 -45.20
CA ASN A 2 -15.57 -16.51 -44.20
C ASN A 2 -14.75 -15.75 -43.15
N ASP A 3 -14.77 -14.44 -43.34
CA ASP A 3 -14.18 -13.41 -42.52
C ASP A 3 -14.87 -13.41 -41.14
N MET A 4 -14.24 -14.07 -40.16
CA MET A 4 -14.60 -13.94 -38.75
C MET A 4 -14.06 -12.60 -38.25
N SER A 5 -14.68 -11.53 -38.73
CA SER A 5 -14.47 -10.17 -38.27
C SER A 5 -14.73 -10.12 -36.75
N SER A 6 -13.65 -9.99 -36.01
CA SER A 6 -13.62 -9.72 -34.58
C SER A 6 -14.47 -8.48 -34.25
N LYS A 7 -15.54 -8.67 -33.49
CA LYS A 7 -16.17 -7.56 -32.78
C LYS A 7 -15.30 -7.23 -31.58
N ILE A 8 -14.25 -6.44 -31.81
CA ILE A 8 -13.55 -5.74 -30.74
C ILE A 8 -14.52 -4.65 -30.26
N GLU A 9 -15.22 -4.92 -29.16
CA GLU A 9 -15.94 -3.87 -28.45
C GLU A 9 -14.94 -2.78 -28.07
N LYS A 10 -15.18 -1.56 -28.56
CA LYS A 10 -14.37 -0.40 -28.23
C LYS A 10 -14.56 -0.11 -26.74
N ALA A 11 -13.54 -0.44 -25.93
CA ALA A 11 -13.46 0.02 -24.55
C ALA A 11 -13.57 1.56 -24.54
N LYS A 12 -14.48 2.11 -23.72
CA LYS A 12 -14.53 3.56 -23.47
C LYS A 12 -13.15 3.99 -22.94
N ILE A 13 -12.40 4.72 -23.77
CA ILE A 13 -11.03 5.20 -23.50
C ILE A 13 -11.06 6.41 -22.53
N GLY A 14 -11.94 6.37 -21.52
CA GLY A 14 -12.03 7.35 -20.46
C GLY A 14 -11.44 6.79 -19.17
N ARG A 15 -10.82 7.66 -18.36
CA ARG A 15 -10.48 7.32 -16.97
C ARG A 15 -11.75 6.81 -16.28
N PRO A 16 -11.76 5.61 -15.66
CA PRO A 16 -12.93 5.12 -14.94
C PRO A 16 -13.34 6.17 -13.90
N ALA A 17 -14.58 6.68 -14.02
CA ALA A 17 -15.10 7.68 -13.09
C ALA A 17 -15.46 7.05 -11.73
N ALA A 18 -15.68 5.74 -11.69
CA ALA A 18 -16.10 5.01 -10.51
C ALA A 18 -14.96 4.13 -9.97
N ILE A 19 -14.82 4.11 -8.64
CA ILE A 19 -14.02 3.09 -7.95
C ILE A 19 -14.75 1.76 -8.11
N ASN A 20 -14.15 0.85 -8.87
CA ASN A 20 -14.59 -0.54 -9.01
C ASN A 20 -13.58 -1.49 -8.36
N GLU A 21 -13.88 -2.78 -8.32
CA GLU A 21 -13.03 -3.78 -7.68
C GLU A 21 -11.59 -3.82 -8.24
N ASP A 22 -11.41 -3.59 -9.55
CA ASP A 22 -10.08 -3.56 -10.16
C ASP A 22 -9.27 -2.34 -9.71
N THR A 23 -9.91 -1.17 -9.66
CA THR A 23 -9.34 0.04 -9.07
C THR A 23 -8.94 -0.20 -7.62
N VAL A 24 -9.83 -0.79 -6.80
CA VAL A 24 -9.55 -1.09 -5.39
C VAL A 24 -8.33 -2.00 -5.26
N ARG A 25 -8.26 -3.09 -6.05
CA ARG A 25 -7.11 -4.00 -6.05
C ARG A 25 -5.80 -3.28 -6.38
N LYS A 26 -5.80 -2.40 -7.39
CA LYS A 26 -4.61 -1.63 -7.79
C LYS A 26 -4.17 -0.60 -6.74
N LEU A 27 -5.14 0.08 -6.12
CA LEU A 27 -4.87 1.00 -5.01
C LEU A 27 -4.25 0.26 -3.84
N GLU A 28 -4.92 -0.79 -3.35
CA GLU A 28 -4.46 -1.62 -2.24
C GLU A 28 -3.05 -2.17 -2.50
N ALA A 29 -2.81 -2.78 -3.66
CA ALA A 29 -1.49 -3.34 -4.00
C ALA A 29 -0.38 -2.27 -4.01
N SER A 30 -0.68 -1.06 -4.50
CA SER A 30 0.27 0.04 -4.54
C SER A 30 0.58 0.56 -3.13
N LEU A 31 -0.45 0.84 -2.33
CA LEU A 31 -0.29 1.31 -0.95
C LEU A 31 0.43 0.26 -0.08
N ALA A 32 0.06 -1.01 -0.23
CA ALA A 32 0.70 -2.16 0.44
C ALA A 32 2.17 -2.35 0.09
N SER A 33 2.61 -1.80 -1.04
CA SER A 33 4.01 -1.78 -1.47
C SER A 33 4.76 -0.52 -1.00
N GLY A 34 4.11 0.40 -0.28
CA GLY A 34 4.69 1.62 0.24
C GLY A 34 4.64 2.82 -0.70
N TYR A 35 3.91 2.74 -1.82
CA TYR A 35 3.66 3.91 -2.66
C TYR A 35 2.68 4.86 -1.97
N GLY A 36 2.86 6.16 -2.18
CA GLY A 36 1.90 7.16 -1.70
C GLY A 36 0.60 7.19 -2.51
N VAL A 37 -0.46 7.75 -1.92
CA VAL A 37 -1.81 7.86 -2.50
C VAL A 37 -1.79 8.44 -3.92
N SER A 38 -0.99 9.48 -4.19
CA SER A 38 -0.90 10.09 -5.53
C SER A 38 -0.43 9.09 -6.59
N SER A 39 0.59 8.29 -6.29
CA SER A 39 1.12 7.27 -7.21
C SER A 39 0.15 6.11 -7.35
N ALA A 40 -0.48 5.68 -6.26
CA ALA A 40 -1.52 4.65 -6.28
C ALA A 40 -2.72 5.07 -7.15
N CYS A 41 -3.18 6.30 -7.02
CA CYS A 41 -4.25 6.91 -7.83
C CYS A 41 -3.87 6.99 -9.32
N HIS A 42 -2.62 7.33 -9.62
CA HIS A 42 -2.11 7.35 -10.99
C HIS A 42 -2.13 5.95 -11.61
N PHE A 43 -1.60 4.95 -10.91
CA PHE A 43 -1.51 3.57 -11.39
C PHE A 43 -2.88 2.86 -11.50
N SER A 44 -3.79 3.14 -10.56
CA SER A 44 -5.16 2.62 -10.56
C SER A 44 -6.10 3.34 -11.52
N GLY A 45 -5.65 4.45 -12.11
CA GLY A 45 -6.46 5.23 -13.04
C GLY A 45 -7.62 5.96 -12.37
N VAL A 46 -7.56 6.35 -11.08
CA VAL A 46 -8.59 7.20 -10.43
C VAL A 46 -8.04 8.49 -9.89
N SER A 47 -8.80 9.58 -10.04
CA SER A 47 -8.33 10.89 -9.61
C SER A 47 -8.19 10.93 -8.08
N ARG A 48 -7.31 11.79 -7.57
CA ARG A 48 -7.16 11.94 -6.11
C ARG A 48 -8.44 12.45 -5.45
N SER A 49 -9.19 13.35 -6.10
CA SER A 49 -10.47 13.81 -5.58
C SER A 49 -11.45 12.66 -5.44
N THR A 50 -11.62 11.85 -6.49
CA THR A 50 -12.47 10.64 -6.46
C THR A 50 -12.05 9.68 -5.34
N TYR A 51 -10.75 9.50 -5.13
CA TYR A 51 -10.24 8.66 -4.02
C TYR A 51 -10.64 9.21 -2.66
N TYR A 52 -10.42 10.50 -2.39
CA TYR A 52 -10.76 11.11 -1.10
C TYR A 52 -12.27 11.25 -0.88
N GLU A 53 -13.03 11.50 -1.94
CA GLU A 53 -14.49 11.47 -1.90
C GLU A 53 -14.98 10.08 -1.49
N HIS A 54 -14.44 9.03 -2.12
CA HIS A 54 -14.84 7.66 -1.78
C HIS A 54 -14.39 7.25 -0.37
N LEU A 55 -13.19 7.66 0.06
CA LEU A 55 -12.71 7.51 1.45
C LEU A 55 -13.68 8.09 2.48
N ALA A 56 -14.31 9.23 2.17
CA ALA A 56 -15.25 9.89 3.07
C ALA A 56 -16.64 9.22 3.09
N MET A 57 -17.03 8.56 1.99
CA MET A 57 -18.33 7.94 1.83
C MET A 57 -18.38 6.47 2.25
N ASP A 58 -17.28 5.74 2.09
CA ASP A 58 -17.19 4.30 2.32
C ASP A 58 -16.14 3.97 3.38
N LYS A 59 -16.62 3.58 4.56
CA LYS A 59 -15.77 3.24 5.71
C LYS A 59 -14.96 1.96 5.48
N ASP A 60 -15.52 0.96 4.81
CA ASP A 60 -14.85 -0.31 4.57
C ASP A 60 -13.70 -0.11 3.57
N PHE A 61 -13.94 0.69 2.53
CA PHE A 61 -12.88 1.14 1.64
C PHE A 61 -11.78 1.89 2.41
N SER A 62 -12.17 2.80 3.30
CA SER A 62 -11.23 3.59 4.11
C SER A 62 -10.34 2.74 5.01
N ASP A 63 -10.93 1.83 5.78
CA ASP A 63 -10.18 0.91 6.63
C ASP A 63 -9.25 0.03 5.80
N LYS A 64 -9.72 -0.44 4.63
CA LYS A 64 -8.91 -1.25 3.72
C LYS A 64 -7.69 -0.49 3.17
N MET A 65 -7.85 0.77 2.73
CA MET A 65 -6.73 1.58 2.25
C MET A 65 -5.73 1.88 3.36
N ARG A 66 -6.22 2.21 4.58
CA ARG A 66 -5.37 2.43 5.75
C ARG A 66 -4.55 1.20 6.11
N MET A 67 -5.17 0.02 6.14
CA MET A 67 -4.46 -1.23 6.37
C MET A 67 -3.39 -1.49 5.30
N ALA A 68 -3.69 -1.19 4.04
CA ALA A 68 -2.72 -1.30 2.96
C ALA A 68 -1.51 -0.38 3.18
N GLU A 69 -1.72 0.89 3.56
CA GLU A 69 -0.61 1.82 3.86
C GLU A 69 0.30 1.32 5.00
N GLU A 70 -0.28 0.71 6.03
CA GLU A 70 0.49 0.16 7.17
C GLU A 70 1.29 -1.11 6.81
N TRP A 71 0.88 -1.82 5.77
CA TRP A 71 1.36 -3.16 5.45
C TRP A 71 2.85 -3.21 5.09
N CYS A 72 3.36 -2.22 4.36
CA CYS A 72 4.78 -2.14 4.03
C CYS A 72 5.65 -2.04 5.31
N THR A 73 5.21 -1.21 6.26
CA THR A 73 5.87 -1.09 7.56
C THR A 73 5.75 -2.38 8.36
N PHE A 74 4.59 -3.04 8.35
CA PHE A 74 4.40 -4.33 9.01
C PHE A 74 5.37 -5.38 8.47
N ARG A 75 5.50 -5.52 7.14
CA ARG A 75 6.46 -6.43 6.50
C ARG A 75 7.90 -6.12 6.89
N ALA A 76 8.29 -4.84 6.90
CA ALA A 76 9.63 -4.44 7.32
C ALA A 76 9.93 -4.85 8.78
N ARG A 77 8.94 -4.74 9.68
CA ARG A 77 9.08 -5.22 11.07
C ARG A 77 9.32 -6.73 11.13
N GLN A 78 8.60 -7.52 10.33
CA GLN A 78 8.79 -8.98 10.28
C GLN A 78 10.21 -9.36 9.86
N VAL A 79 10.79 -8.66 8.88
CA VAL A 79 12.19 -8.89 8.47
C VAL A 79 13.16 -8.64 9.63
N ILE A 80 12.96 -7.57 10.39
CA ILE A 80 13.80 -7.25 11.56
C ILE A 80 13.63 -8.31 12.65
N LEU A 81 12.40 -8.72 12.95
CA LEU A 81 12.13 -9.78 13.94
C LEU A 81 12.79 -11.10 13.54
N GLN A 82 12.69 -11.48 12.27
CA GLN A 82 13.35 -12.70 11.77
C GLN A 82 14.87 -12.64 11.91
N ALA A 83 15.48 -11.46 11.67
CA ALA A 83 16.92 -11.28 11.88
C ALA A 83 17.30 -11.45 13.37
N ILE A 84 16.47 -10.93 14.28
CA ILE A 84 16.64 -11.10 15.74
C ILE A 84 16.53 -12.57 16.12
N ASP A 85 15.50 -13.27 15.64
CA ASP A 85 15.27 -14.70 15.92
C ASP A 85 16.43 -15.57 15.41
N ASN A 86 17.08 -15.14 14.32
CA ASN A 86 18.27 -15.79 13.76
C ASN A 86 19.58 -15.43 14.49
N GLY A 87 19.52 -14.64 15.55
CA GLY A 87 20.66 -14.29 16.39
C GLY A 87 21.46 -13.08 15.92
N ASP A 88 20.93 -12.23 15.04
CA ASP A 88 21.59 -10.97 14.68
C ASP A 88 21.54 -9.99 15.86
N ILE A 89 22.63 -9.98 16.65
CA ILE A 89 22.81 -9.12 17.81
C ILE A 89 22.69 -7.64 17.44
N LYS A 90 23.18 -7.22 16.26
CA LYS A 90 23.11 -5.81 15.84
C LYS A 90 21.68 -5.40 15.55
N ALA A 91 20.89 -6.27 14.91
CA ALA A 91 19.47 -6.03 14.70
C ALA A 91 18.72 -5.90 16.04
N ALA A 92 19.03 -6.77 17.00
CA ALA A 92 18.44 -6.73 18.34
C ALA A 92 18.79 -5.43 19.10
N GLN A 93 20.08 -5.05 19.11
CA GLN A 93 20.54 -3.80 19.72
C GLN A 93 19.86 -2.58 19.07
N TRP A 94 19.86 -2.51 17.73
CA TRP A 94 19.24 -1.42 16.98
C TRP A 94 17.73 -1.25 17.29
N TRP A 95 17.03 -2.37 17.48
CA TRP A 95 15.62 -2.39 17.84
C TRP A 95 15.38 -1.89 19.27
N LEU A 96 16.14 -2.40 20.24
CA LEU A 96 16.05 -2.01 21.66
C LEU A 96 16.35 -0.52 21.86
N GLU A 97 17.41 0.00 21.23
CA GLU A 97 17.76 1.42 21.27
C GLU A 97 16.63 2.33 20.80
N ARG A 98 15.77 1.86 19.88
CA ARG A 98 14.67 2.65 19.30
C ARG A 98 13.35 2.49 20.02
N LYS A 99 13.05 1.28 20.50
CA LYS A 99 11.77 0.95 21.15
C LYS A 99 11.80 1.13 22.66
N SER A 100 12.97 1.00 23.27
CA SER A 100 13.20 1.16 24.71
C SER A 100 14.31 2.19 24.95
N LYS A 101 14.18 3.37 24.31
CA LYS A 101 15.15 4.48 24.38
C LYS A 101 15.56 4.88 25.80
N PHE A 102 14.66 4.78 26.77
CA PHE A 102 14.97 5.14 28.16
C PHE A 102 15.97 4.18 28.82
N GLU A 103 15.89 2.88 28.47
CA GLU A 103 16.72 1.83 29.07
C GLU A 103 17.99 1.56 28.25
N PHE A 104 17.90 1.66 26.91
CA PHE A 104 18.98 1.29 25.99
C PHE A 104 19.40 2.42 25.04
N GLY A 105 18.84 3.61 25.18
CA GLY A 105 19.24 4.75 24.36
C GLY A 105 20.68 5.15 24.66
N SER A 106 21.44 5.43 23.60
CA SER A 106 22.78 5.97 23.75
C SER A 106 22.68 7.40 24.32
N ASN A 107 22.90 7.56 25.62
CA ASN A 107 23.10 8.86 26.25
C ASN A 107 24.40 9.45 25.69
N LYS A 108 24.32 10.14 24.56
CA LYS A 108 25.40 11.01 24.13
C LYS A 108 25.40 12.21 25.07
N ALA A 109 26.37 12.22 25.99
CA ALA A 109 26.80 13.42 26.71
C ALA A 109 27.38 14.45 25.73
#